data_AF-A0A969HBK0-F1
#
_entry.id   AF-A0A969HBK0-F1
#
_cell.length_a   1.000
_cell.length_b   1.000
_cell.length_c   1.000
_cell.angle_alpha   90.00
_cell.angle_beta   90.00
_cell.angle_gamma   90.00
#
_symmetry.space_group_name_H-M   'P 1'
#
loop_
_entity.id
_entity.type
_entity.pdbx_description
1 polymer ?
#
loop_
_entity_poly.entity_id
_entity_poly.type
_entity_poly.pdbx_seq_one_letter_code
_entity_poly.pdbx_strand_id
1 'polypeptide(L)'
;MVTFPPDNVEEIIPGAAASWTISEDGLTYTFTMAEGHKFSTGRTVTANDAAFSINRMKNIKGNPSFLADNIASVEAADEQTLVIKLTAPDPSLLARLVFPAFSVIDSEEAKANGATDAADAAETDTAEEWLNQNSIGSGPYIYEKWEPLVEVILTRNPNYAGQPAPIDRVIYRTIRPEPRKSWPSKRATWILPWTLAPTRCRASKAMPI
;
A
#
# COMPACT_ATOMS: atom_id res chain seq x y z
N MET A 1 4.03 2.54 6.77
CA MET A 1 4.40 3.05 8.13
C MET A 1 4.07 4.52 8.26
N VAL A 2 4.58 5.34 7.35
CA VAL A 2 4.28 6.77 7.20
C VAL A 2 3.53 7.00 5.88
N THR A 3 2.97 8.19 5.65
CA THR A 3 2.30 8.53 4.39
C THR A 3 2.57 9.98 3.98
N PHE A 4 2.23 10.33 2.74
CA PHE A 4 2.14 11.73 2.32
C PHE A 4 0.71 12.25 2.52
N PRO A 5 0.55 13.54 2.84
CA PRO A 5 -0.71 14.25 2.65
C PRO A 5 -1.21 14.10 1.20
N PRO A 6 -2.54 14.06 0.96
CA PRO A 6 -3.10 13.95 -0.39
C PRO A 6 -2.69 15.08 -1.36
N ASP A 7 -2.35 16.24 -0.82
CA ASP A 7 -2.07 17.50 -1.53
C ASP A 7 -0.61 17.94 -1.46
N ASN A 8 0.22 17.28 -0.65
CA ASN A 8 1.62 17.63 -0.44
C ASN A 8 2.50 16.37 -0.37
N VAL A 9 3.55 16.32 -1.19
CA VAL A 9 4.53 15.21 -1.21
C VAL A 9 5.88 15.60 -0.62
N GLU A 10 6.04 16.84 -0.14
CA GLU A 10 7.25 17.33 0.51
C GLU A 10 7.28 16.97 2.00
N GLU A 11 6.11 16.79 2.61
CA GLU A 11 5.97 16.49 4.03
C GLU A 11 5.54 15.04 4.26
N ILE A 12 6.25 14.34 5.14
CA ILE A 12 5.89 12.99 5.57
C ILE A 12 5.10 13.08 6.86
N ILE A 13 3.90 12.50 6.87
CA ILE A 13 3.00 12.50 8.03
C ILE A 13 2.85 11.10 8.64
N PRO A 14 2.39 11.01 9.90
CA PRO A 14 2.05 9.75 10.55
C PRO A 14 1.06 8.90 9.74
N GLY A 15 1.22 7.59 9.83
CA GLY A 15 0.38 6.59 9.15
C GLY A 15 0.01 5.47 10.11
N ALA A 16 0.56 4.27 9.90
CA ALA A 16 0.47 3.18 10.87
C ALA A 16 1.36 3.42 12.09
N ALA A 17 2.43 4.21 11.93
CA ALA A 17 3.21 4.78 13.02
C ALA A 17 2.62 6.13 13.42
N ALA A 18 2.49 6.38 14.72
CA ALA A 18 2.14 7.68 15.29
C ALA A 18 3.31 8.68 15.21
N SER A 19 4.54 8.21 15.42
CA SER A 19 5.74 9.04 15.42
C SER A 19 6.99 8.21 15.12
N TRP A 20 8.11 8.89 14.89
CA TRP A 20 9.41 8.25 14.76
C TRP A 20 10.53 9.16 15.26
N THR A 21 11.64 8.54 15.63
CA THR A 21 12.91 9.21 15.96
C THR A 21 14.03 8.63 15.12
N ILE A 22 15.04 9.46 14.85
CA ILE A 22 16.24 9.08 14.09
C ILE A 22 17.44 9.33 15.02
N SER A 23 18.32 8.35 15.14
CA SER A 23 19.57 8.50 15.89
C SER A 23 20.49 9.55 15.25
N GLU A 24 21.41 10.11 16.05
CA GLU A 24 22.35 11.15 15.58
C GLU A 24 23.25 10.70 14.42
N ASP A 25 23.57 9.41 14.37
CA ASP A 25 24.34 8.80 13.27
C ASP A 25 23.51 8.52 12.02
N GLY A 26 22.19 8.71 12.06
CA GLY A 26 21.27 8.45 10.96
C GLY A 26 21.09 6.96 10.61
N LEU A 27 21.53 6.04 11.47
CA LEU A 27 21.51 4.60 11.23
C LEU A 27 20.34 3.87 11.87
N THR A 28 19.73 4.44 12.91
CA THR A 28 18.65 3.81 13.66
C THR A 28 17.38 4.66 13.60
N TYR A 29 16.29 4.05 13.13
CA TYR A 29 14.97 4.64 13.09
C TYR A 29 14.08 3.88 14.06
N THR A 30 13.51 4.59 15.03
CA THR A 30 12.57 4.00 15.99
C THR A 30 11.18 4.56 15.70
N PHE A 31 10.22 3.70 15.41
CA PHE A 31 8.83 4.07 15.15
C PHE A 31 7.96 3.64 16.32
N THR A 32 7.08 4.54 16.76
CA THR A 32 6.01 4.24 17.70
C THR A 32 4.73 4.01 16.93
N MET A 33 4.11 2.85 17.09
CA MET A 33 2.87 2.45 16.41
C MET A 33 1.69 3.27 16.92
N ALA A 34 0.75 3.60 16.03
CA ALA A 34 -0.47 4.28 16.39
C ALA A 34 -1.47 3.31 17.04
N GLU A 35 -2.18 3.77 18.07
CA GLU A 35 -3.20 2.99 18.75
C GLU A 35 -4.49 2.89 17.93
N GLY A 36 -5.24 1.81 18.15
CA GLY A 36 -6.58 1.63 17.58
C GLY A 36 -6.64 1.19 16.11
N HIS A 37 -5.50 1.11 15.41
CA HIS A 37 -5.46 0.56 14.05
C HIS A 37 -5.78 -0.93 14.03
N LYS A 38 -6.65 -1.32 13.11
CA LYS A 38 -7.05 -2.72 12.90
C LYS A 38 -6.86 -3.12 11.43
N PHE A 39 -6.51 -4.38 11.21
CA PHE A 39 -6.56 -5.00 9.91
C PHE A 39 -8.01 -5.28 9.49
N SER A 40 -8.21 -5.59 8.22
CA SER A 40 -9.48 -6.10 7.69
C SER A 40 -9.98 -7.34 8.43
N THR A 41 -9.08 -8.18 8.95
CA THR A 41 -9.36 -9.34 9.81
C THR A 41 -9.94 -8.96 11.19
N GLY A 42 -9.81 -7.69 11.59
CA GLY A 42 -10.22 -7.18 12.90
C GLY A 42 -9.12 -7.19 13.96
N ARG A 43 -7.99 -7.86 13.69
CA ARG A 43 -6.81 -7.89 14.58
C ARG A 43 -6.16 -6.51 14.65
N THR A 44 -5.64 -6.16 15.82
CA THR A 44 -4.92 -4.89 16.03
C THR A 44 -3.58 -4.92 15.30
N VAL A 45 -3.22 -3.80 14.68
CA VAL A 45 -1.90 -3.62 14.04
C VAL A 45 -0.83 -3.42 15.10
N THR A 46 0.23 -4.22 15.06
CA THR A 46 1.35 -4.14 16.01
C THR A 46 2.69 -3.89 15.31
N ALA A 47 3.73 -3.56 16.08
CA ALA A 47 5.09 -3.44 15.57
C ALA A 47 5.63 -4.78 15.04
N ASN A 48 5.20 -5.92 15.61
CA ASN A 48 5.56 -7.25 15.10
C ASN A 48 5.09 -7.46 13.66
N ASP A 49 3.91 -6.95 13.31
CA ASP A 49 3.37 -7.03 11.96
C ASP A 49 4.15 -6.17 10.98
N ALA A 50 4.56 -4.98 11.42
CA ALA A 50 5.41 -4.11 10.63
C ALA A 50 6.79 -4.74 10.41
N ALA A 51 7.39 -5.33 11.44
CA ALA A 51 8.66 -6.04 11.32
C ALA A 51 8.56 -7.21 10.33
N PHE A 52 7.54 -8.05 10.49
CA PHE A 52 7.26 -9.17 9.57
C PHE A 52 7.10 -8.69 8.12
N SER A 53 6.28 -7.65 7.90
CA SER A 53 5.98 -7.17 6.55
C SER A 53 7.23 -6.65 5.83
N ILE A 54 8.08 -5.89 6.53
CA ILE A 54 9.31 -5.34 5.95
C ILE A 54 10.35 -6.45 5.73
N ASN A 55 10.51 -7.38 6.68
CA ASN A 55 11.44 -8.50 6.54
C ASN A 55 11.04 -9.44 5.41
N ARG A 56 9.74 -9.78 5.29
CA ARG A 56 9.20 -10.54 4.15
C ARG A 56 9.51 -9.86 2.82
N MET A 57 9.22 -8.56 2.70
CA MET A 57 9.50 -7.81 1.48
C MET A 57 11.00 -7.83 1.13
N LYS A 58 11.88 -7.70 2.12
CA LYS A 58 13.34 -7.79 1.96
C LYS A 58 13.82 -9.19 1.55
N ASN A 59 13.21 -10.25 2.07
CA ASN A 59 13.72 -11.62 1.95
C ASN A 59 13.11 -12.42 0.79
N ILE A 60 11.96 -12.02 0.25
CA ILE A 60 11.40 -12.62 -0.98
C ILE A 60 12.29 -12.39 -2.21
N LYS A 61 13.15 -11.37 -2.20
CA LYS A 61 14.05 -11.00 -3.32
C LYS A 61 13.32 -10.79 -4.67
N GLY A 62 12.03 -10.49 -4.62
CA GLY A 62 11.22 -10.12 -5.79
C GLY A 62 11.39 -8.65 -6.16
N ASN A 63 10.63 -8.19 -7.15
CA ASN A 63 10.52 -6.75 -7.42
C ASN A 63 9.40 -6.16 -6.54
N PRO A 64 9.61 -5.08 -5.75
CA PRO A 64 10.80 -4.22 -5.65
C PRO A 64 11.64 -4.41 -4.35
N SER A 65 12.09 -5.61 -4.02
CA SER A 65 12.88 -5.89 -2.78
C SER A 65 14.17 -5.07 -2.64
N PHE A 66 14.72 -4.57 -3.76
CA PHE A 66 15.86 -3.65 -3.78
C PHE A 66 15.63 -2.37 -2.96
N LEU A 67 14.37 -1.99 -2.75
CA LEU A 67 14.02 -0.86 -1.88
C LEU A 67 14.41 -1.10 -0.42
N ALA A 68 14.71 -2.34 0.00
CA ALA A 68 15.14 -2.67 1.36
C ALA A 68 16.65 -2.98 1.47
N ASP A 69 17.45 -2.81 0.42
CA ASP A 69 18.87 -3.25 0.42
C ASP A 69 19.72 -2.59 1.52
N ASN A 70 19.46 -1.31 1.84
CA ASN A 70 20.17 -0.60 2.91
C ASN A 70 19.64 -0.89 4.32
N ILE A 71 18.61 -1.74 4.46
CA ILE A 71 18.06 -2.12 5.76
C ILE A 71 18.85 -3.31 6.31
N ALA A 72 19.62 -3.08 7.38
CA ALA A 72 20.39 -4.11 8.06
C ALA A 72 19.47 -5.07 8.84
N SER A 73 18.65 -4.54 9.75
CA SER A 73 17.67 -5.31 10.51
C SER A 73 16.39 -4.52 10.78
N VAL A 74 15.31 -5.26 11.00
CA VAL A 74 14.00 -4.74 11.40
C VAL A 74 13.47 -5.62 12.53
N GLU A 75 13.30 -5.03 13.70
CA GLU A 75 12.94 -5.74 14.92
C GLU A 75 11.84 -4.96 15.64
N ALA A 76 10.85 -5.67 16.17
CA ALA A 76 9.92 -5.11 17.14
C ALA A 76 10.55 -5.23 18.52
N ALA A 77 10.81 -4.09 19.18
CA ALA A 77 11.30 -4.09 20.56
C ALA A 77 10.18 -4.50 21.54
N ASP A 78 8.95 -4.14 21.20
CA ASP A 78 7.71 -4.52 21.89
C ASP A 78 6.52 -4.42 20.90
N GLU A 79 5.28 -4.55 21.35
CA GLU A 79 4.09 -4.49 20.49
C GLU A 79 3.86 -3.12 19.81
N GLN A 80 4.41 -2.03 20.37
CA GLN A 80 4.22 -0.66 19.90
C GLN A 80 5.50 -0.01 19.36
N THR A 81 6.66 -0.63 19.52
CA THR A 81 7.95 -0.04 19.15
C THR A 81 8.64 -0.88 18.08
N LEU A 82 8.79 -0.30 16.88
CA LEU A 82 9.56 -0.89 15.79
C LEU A 82 10.92 -0.19 15.66
N VAL A 83 11.99 -0.97 15.53
CA VAL A 83 13.35 -0.47 15.32
C VAL A 83 13.86 -0.96 13.97
N ILE A 84 14.25 -0.02 13.11
CA ILE A 84 14.91 -0.27 11.83
C ILE A 84 16.35 0.19 11.93
N LYS A 85 17.30 -0.70 11.63
CA LYS A 85 18.73 -0.38 11.55
C LYS A 85 19.19 -0.41 10.11
N LEU A 86 19.99 0.56 9.70
CA LEU A 86 20.54 0.69 8.35
C LEU A 86 22.01 0.29 8.29
N THR A 87 22.46 -0.10 7.11
CA THR A 87 23.89 -0.34 6.85
C THR A 87 24.68 0.95 6.59
N ALA A 88 24.02 1.99 6.11
CA ALA A 88 24.57 3.33 5.89
C ALA A 88 23.47 4.39 6.08
N PRO A 89 23.82 5.65 6.44
CA PRO A 89 22.83 6.70 6.61
C PRO A 89 22.10 6.97 5.31
N ASP A 90 20.77 7.06 5.37
CA ASP A 90 19.94 7.25 4.18
C ASP A 90 18.73 8.15 4.45
N PRO A 91 18.77 9.40 3.98
CA PRO A 91 17.70 10.36 4.20
C PRO A 91 16.42 10.02 3.42
N SER A 92 16.48 9.12 2.44
CA SER A 92 15.34 8.73 1.62
C SER A 92 14.50 7.61 2.23
N LEU A 93 14.93 6.99 3.33
CA LEU A 93 14.25 5.83 3.92
C LEU A 93 12.77 6.13 4.21
N LEU A 94 12.46 7.26 4.84
CA LEU A 94 11.09 7.61 5.19
C LEU A 94 10.20 7.74 3.94
N ALA A 95 10.70 8.36 2.88
CA ALA A 95 9.98 8.46 1.61
C ALA A 95 9.79 7.08 0.96
N ARG A 96 10.78 6.18 1.07
CA ARG A 96 10.66 4.78 0.60
C ARG A 96 9.62 4.00 1.39
N LEU A 97 9.51 4.20 2.70
CA LEU A 97 8.52 3.53 3.57
C LEU A 97 7.06 3.95 3.29
N VAL A 98 6.82 4.95 2.44
CA VAL A 98 5.49 5.29 1.91
C VAL A 98 5.08 4.37 0.75
N PHE A 99 6.02 3.73 0.07
CA PHE A 99 5.71 2.88 -1.08
C PHE A 99 4.80 1.72 -0.67
N PRO A 100 3.84 1.32 -1.54
CA PRO A 100 2.92 0.21 -1.25
C PRO A 100 3.62 -1.12 -0.90
N ALA A 101 4.86 -1.33 -1.36
CA ALA A 101 5.67 -2.49 -1.02
C ALA A 101 5.97 -2.62 0.48
N PHE A 102 5.97 -1.51 1.24
CA PHE A 102 6.17 -1.49 2.69
C PHE A 102 4.85 -1.41 3.47
N SER A 103 3.73 -1.78 2.84
CA SER A 103 2.44 -1.86 3.53
C SER A 103 2.48 -2.93 4.61
N VAL A 104 1.93 -2.61 5.78
CA VAL A 104 1.85 -3.56 6.90
C VAL A 104 0.65 -4.49 6.65
N ILE A 105 0.90 -5.79 6.73
CA ILE A 105 -0.11 -6.84 6.57
C ILE A 105 -0.29 -7.62 7.87
N ASP A 106 -1.45 -8.28 8.02
CA ASP A 106 -1.72 -9.17 9.14
C ASP A 106 -0.74 -10.36 9.10
N SER A 107 0.27 -10.36 9.97
CA SER A 107 1.31 -11.40 9.95
C SER A 107 0.81 -12.79 10.35
N GLU A 108 -0.21 -12.90 11.21
CA GLU A 108 -0.78 -14.18 11.63
C GLU A 108 -1.51 -14.84 10.47
N GLU A 109 -2.40 -14.09 9.82
CA GLU A 109 -3.16 -14.58 8.66
C GLU A 109 -2.22 -14.86 7.47
N ALA A 110 -1.24 -13.99 7.23
CA ALA A 110 -0.25 -14.23 6.18
C ALA A 110 0.52 -15.54 6.41
N LYS A 111 1.03 -15.76 7.64
CA LYS A 111 1.78 -16.99 7.98
C LYS A 111 0.91 -18.24 7.90
N ALA A 112 -0.36 -18.15 8.35
CA ALA A 112 -1.31 -19.25 8.24
C ALA A 112 -1.56 -19.69 6.79
N ASN A 113 -1.36 -18.78 5.83
CA ASN A 113 -1.52 -19.02 4.40
C ASN A 113 -0.17 -19.09 3.64
N GLY A 114 0.92 -19.44 4.34
CA GLY A 114 2.19 -19.79 3.69
C GLY A 114 3.19 -18.65 3.53
N ALA A 115 2.96 -17.49 4.15
CA ALA A 115 3.91 -16.38 4.11
C ALA A 115 5.04 -16.58 5.13
N THR A 116 6.25 -16.15 4.78
CA THR A 116 7.39 -16.20 5.69
C THR A 116 8.29 -14.98 5.51
N ASP A 117 8.90 -14.53 6.61
CA ASP A 117 9.90 -13.48 6.64
C ASP A 117 11.30 -14.03 6.91
N ALA A 118 11.47 -15.35 6.86
CA ALA A 118 12.77 -16.01 6.99
C ALA A 118 13.74 -15.61 5.87
N ALA A 119 15.05 -15.80 6.10
CA ALA A 119 16.09 -15.41 5.13
C ALA A 119 15.99 -16.17 3.80
N ASP A 120 15.34 -17.34 3.80
CA ASP A 120 15.08 -18.20 2.64
C ASP A 120 13.67 -17.98 2.04
N ALA A 121 12.96 -16.91 2.42
CA ALA A 121 11.61 -16.60 1.93
C ALA A 121 11.47 -16.52 0.41
N ALA A 122 12.57 -16.27 -0.32
CA ALA A 122 12.58 -16.32 -1.79
C ALA A 122 12.19 -17.71 -2.35
N GLU A 123 12.40 -18.78 -1.58
CA GLU A 123 12.10 -20.16 -1.97
C GLU A 123 10.95 -20.76 -1.15
N THR A 124 10.73 -20.25 0.07
CA THR A 124 9.79 -20.83 1.03
C THR A 124 8.47 -20.07 1.18
N ASP A 125 8.39 -18.81 0.72
CA ASP A 125 7.13 -18.06 0.73
C ASP A 125 6.20 -18.56 -0.38
N THR A 126 5.04 -19.06 0.02
CA THR A 126 4.02 -19.63 -0.89
C THR A 126 2.71 -18.86 -0.86
N ALA A 127 2.68 -17.71 -0.19
CA ALA A 127 1.45 -16.95 0.05
C ALA A 127 1.01 -16.06 -1.12
N GLU A 128 1.81 -15.91 -2.17
CA GLU A 128 1.53 -14.96 -3.26
C GLU A 128 0.13 -15.13 -3.87
N GLU A 129 -0.23 -16.36 -4.27
CA GLU A 129 -1.54 -16.61 -4.89
C GLU A 129 -2.70 -16.27 -3.95
N TRP A 130 -2.54 -16.58 -2.66
CA TRP A 130 -3.55 -16.29 -1.65
C TRP A 130 -3.66 -14.79 -1.36
N LEU A 131 -2.54 -14.10 -1.20
CA LEU A 131 -2.49 -12.65 -0.96
C LEU A 131 -3.01 -11.83 -2.15
N ASN A 132 -2.88 -12.36 -3.37
CA ASN A 132 -3.45 -11.74 -4.57
C ASN A 132 -4.99 -11.76 -4.59
N GLN A 133 -5.61 -12.61 -3.76
CA GLN A 133 -7.06 -12.77 -3.70
C GLN A 133 -7.68 -12.27 -2.39
N ASN A 134 -6.87 -12.08 -1.34
CA ASN A 134 -7.35 -11.76 0.00
C ASN A 134 -6.78 -10.44 0.51
N SER A 135 -7.64 -9.58 1.05
CA SER A 135 -7.20 -8.35 1.73
C SER A 135 -6.96 -8.60 3.21
N ILE A 136 -5.71 -8.47 3.63
CA ILE A 136 -5.27 -8.55 5.04
C ILE A 136 -4.56 -7.28 5.52
N GLY A 137 -4.81 -6.15 4.84
CA GLY A 137 -4.25 -4.85 5.18
C GLY A 137 -5.14 -4.04 6.14
N SER A 138 -4.62 -2.91 6.62
CA SER A 138 -5.33 -1.97 7.50
C SER A 138 -5.85 -0.72 6.77
N GLY A 139 -5.94 -0.79 5.44
CA GLY A 139 -6.39 0.32 4.59
C GLY A 139 -7.91 0.57 4.63
N PRO A 140 -8.38 1.68 4.03
CA PRO A 140 -9.80 2.07 4.04
C PRO A 140 -10.71 1.21 3.16
N TYR A 141 -10.16 0.38 2.27
CA TYR A 141 -10.89 -0.51 1.38
C TYR A 141 -10.33 -1.94 1.44
N ILE A 142 -11.18 -2.92 1.14
CA ILE A 142 -10.88 -4.35 0.99
C ILE A 142 -11.36 -4.86 -0.37
N TYR A 143 -10.77 -5.93 -0.88
CA TYR A 143 -11.23 -6.62 -2.08
C TYR A 143 -12.59 -7.26 -1.84
N GLU A 144 -13.55 -6.92 -2.70
CA GLU A 144 -14.77 -7.70 -2.91
C GLU A 144 -14.56 -8.68 -4.07
N LYS A 145 -13.87 -8.24 -5.13
CA LYS A 145 -13.68 -9.04 -6.34
C LYS A 145 -12.42 -8.61 -7.10
N TRP A 146 -11.65 -9.58 -7.56
CA TRP A 146 -10.49 -9.37 -8.44
C TRP A 146 -10.61 -10.27 -9.67
N GLU A 147 -10.93 -9.68 -10.82
CA GLU A 147 -10.89 -10.34 -12.12
C GLU A 147 -9.86 -9.64 -13.02
N PRO A 148 -8.66 -10.23 -13.19
CA PRO A 148 -7.62 -9.66 -14.04
C PRO A 148 -8.15 -9.27 -15.42
N LEU A 149 -7.82 -8.06 -15.87
CA LEU A 149 -8.22 -7.50 -17.17
C LEU A 149 -9.73 -7.34 -17.41
N VAL A 150 -10.56 -7.50 -16.37
CA VAL A 150 -12.02 -7.33 -16.44
C VAL A 150 -12.46 -6.26 -15.45
N GLU A 151 -12.43 -6.57 -14.16
CA GLU A 151 -12.85 -5.64 -13.11
C GLU A 151 -12.23 -5.94 -11.75
N VAL A 152 -12.03 -4.88 -10.99
CA VAL A 152 -11.63 -4.91 -9.58
C VAL A 152 -12.68 -4.16 -8.78
N ILE A 153 -13.24 -4.81 -7.78
CA ILE A 153 -14.26 -4.26 -6.91
C ILE A 153 -13.69 -4.17 -5.50
N LEU A 154 -13.72 -2.97 -4.95
CA LEU A 154 -13.30 -2.65 -3.60
C LEU A 154 -14.50 -2.18 -2.79
N THR A 155 -14.61 -2.63 -1.55
CA THR A 155 -15.62 -2.15 -0.59
C THR A 155 -14.96 -1.54 0.62
N ARG A 156 -15.66 -0.67 1.32
CA ARG A 156 -15.15 -0.03 2.54
C ARG A 156 -14.73 -1.10 3.56
N ASN A 157 -13.53 -0.95 4.12
CA ASN A 157 -13.09 -1.76 5.26
C ASN A 157 -13.89 -1.35 6.51
N PRO A 158 -14.74 -2.23 7.08
CA PRO A 158 -15.53 -1.90 8.26
C PRO A 158 -14.67 -1.69 9.52
N ASN A 159 -13.43 -2.21 9.52
CA ASN A 159 -12.50 -2.14 10.64
C ASN A 159 -11.50 -0.97 10.53
N TYR A 160 -11.65 -0.10 9.53
CA TYR A 160 -10.72 1.02 9.35
C TYR A 160 -10.80 2.02 10.51
N ALA A 161 -9.66 2.30 11.15
CA ALA A 161 -9.58 3.19 12.31
C ALA A 161 -9.64 4.68 11.96
N GLY A 162 -9.39 5.04 10.70
CA GLY A 162 -9.45 6.42 10.22
C GLY A 162 -10.86 6.86 9.82
N GLN A 163 -10.94 7.99 9.13
CA GLN A 163 -12.22 8.45 8.59
C GLN A 163 -12.75 7.45 7.55
N PRO A 164 -14.01 6.97 7.70
CA PRO A 164 -14.62 6.07 6.73
C PRO A 164 -14.54 6.64 5.32
N ALA A 165 -14.14 5.82 4.35
CA ALA A 165 -14.05 6.27 2.98
C ALA A 165 -15.43 6.75 2.47
N PRO A 166 -15.55 7.92 1.81
CA PRO A 166 -16.85 8.50 1.48
C PRO A 166 -17.65 7.68 0.46
N ILE A 167 -16.99 6.78 -0.26
CA ILE A 167 -17.59 5.91 -1.27
C ILE A 167 -17.66 4.50 -0.69
N ASP A 168 -18.85 3.89 -0.71
CA ASP A 168 -19.04 2.55 -0.15
C ASP A 168 -18.35 1.46 -0.99
N ARG A 169 -18.38 1.62 -2.31
CA ARG A 169 -17.90 0.63 -3.28
C ARG A 169 -17.27 1.29 -4.50
N VAL A 170 -16.05 0.89 -4.82
CA VAL A 170 -15.28 1.39 -5.97
C VAL A 170 -15.12 0.26 -6.97
N ILE A 171 -15.50 0.50 -8.23
CA ILE A 171 -15.41 -0.48 -9.31
C ILE A 171 -14.45 0.05 -10.36
N TYR A 172 -13.27 -0.55 -10.44
CA TYR A 172 -12.34 -0.33 -11.55
C TYR A 172 -12.66 -1.34 -12.65
N ARG A 173 -13.20 -0.86 -13.77
CA ARG A 173 -13.48 -1.71 -14.93
C ARG A 173 -12.46 -1.45 -16.02
N THR A 174 -11.85 -2.52 -16.52
CA THR A 174 -10.99 -2.46 -17.69
C THR A 174 -11.87 -2.30 -18.92
N ILE A 175 -11.83 -1.14 -19.55
CA ILE A 175 -12.47 -0.91 -20.85
C ILE A 175 -11.45 -1.33 -21.91
N ARG A 176 -11.65 -2.49 -22.54
CA ARG A 176 -10.86 -2.83 -23.74
C ARG A 176 -11.21 -1.81 -24.82
N PRO A 177 -10.22 -1.24 -25.53
CA PRO A 177 -10.52 -0.42 -26.69
C PRO A 177 -11.25 -1.29 -27.71
N GLU A 178 -12.52 -0.98 -27.97
CA GLU A 178 -13.20 -1.56 -29.13
C GLU A 178 -12.48 -1.09 -30.41
N PRO A 179 -12.31 -1.95 -31.43
CA PRO A 179 -11.96 -1.46 -32.76
C PRO A 179 -13.08 -0.53 -33.21
N ARG A 180 -12.80 0.78 -33.20
CA ARG A 180 -13.64 1.93 -33.58
C ARG A 180 -14.93 1.54 -34.32
N LYS A 181 -16.00 1.22 -33.59
CA LYS A 181 -17.37 1.31 -34.11
C LYS A 181 -17.87 2.73 -33.85
N SER A 182 -18.19 3.45 -34.93
CA SER A 182 -18.75 4.80 -34.93
C SER A 182 -19.87 4.94 -33.88
N TRP A 183 -19.64 5.71 -32.83
CA TRP A 183 -20.60 5.93 -31.75
C TRP A 183 -21.73 6.87 -32.22
N PRO A 184 -23.02 6.51 -32.08
CA PRO A 184 -24.10 7.47 -32.23
C PRO A 184 -24.16 8.34 -30.98
N SER A 185 -23.90 9.64 -31.15
CA SER A 185 -24.04 10.67 -30.12
C SER A 185 -25.39 10.55 -29.42
N LYS A 186 -25.40 10.32 -28.09
CA LYS A 186 -26.46 10.58 -27.09
C LYS A 186 -26.43 9.53 -25.96
N ARG A 187 -25.48 9.67 -25.04
CA ARG A 187 -25.60 9.30 -23.61
C ARG A 187 -24.29 9.69 -22.91
N ALA A 188 -24.38 10.65 -21.99
CA ALA A 188 -23.25 11.14 -21.23
C ALA A 188 -22.99 10.19 -20.05
N THR A 189 -21.98 9.34 -20.19
CA THR A 189 -21.40 8.58 -19.08
C THR A 189 -20.06 9.23 -18.76
N TRP A 190 -19.87 9.74 -17.55
CA TRP A 190 -18.60 10.31 -17.11
C TRP A 190 -17.62 9.16 -16.88
N ILE A 191 -16.75 8.94 -17.86
CA ILE A 191 -15.56 8.08 -17.74
C ILE A 191 -14.40 9.04 -17.48
N LEU A 192 -13.65 8.83 -16.40
CA LEU A 192 -12.38 9.52 -16.16
C LEU A 192 -11.25 8.70 -16.82
N PRO A 193 -10.81 9.04 -18.06
CA PRO A 193 -9.64 8.39 -18.64
C PRO A 193 -8.37 8.90 -17.96
N TRP A 194 -7.57 7.96 -17.46
CA TRP A 194 -6.27 8.23 -16.83
C TRP A 194 -5.18 8.70 -17.82
N THR A 195 -5.43 8.65 -19.12
CA THR A 195 -4.50 9.14 -20.15
C THR A 195 -5.25 9.95 -21.20
N LEU A 196 -5.17 11.28 -21.10
CA LEU A 196 -5.46 12.14 -22.24
C LEU A 196 -4.23 12.11 -23.16
N ALA A 197 -4.36 11.45 -24.31
CA ALA A 197 -3.36 11.55 -25.37
C ALA A 197 -3.18 13.04 -25.76
N PRO A 198 -1.95 13.51 -25.99
CA PRO A 198 -1.64 14.95 -26.16
C PRO A 198 -2.34 15.60 -27.37
N THR A 199 -2.85 14.80 -28.31
CA THR A 199 -3.60 15.28 -29.48
C THR A 199 -5.01 15.79 -29.15
N ARG A 200 -5.54 15.56 -27.94
CA ARG A 200 -6.90 16.00 -27.54
C ARG A 200 -6.96 17.27 -26.66
N CYS A 201 -5.84 17.85 -26.24
CA CYS A 201 -5.85 19.09 -25.44
C CYS A 201 -6.25 20.36 -26.22
N ARG A 202 -6.39 20.31 -27.55
CA ARG A 202 -6.65 21.51 -28.36
C ARG A 202 -8.13 21.87 -28.57
N ALA A 203 -9.08 21.06 -28.09
CA ALA A 203 -10.50 21.22 -28.42
C ALA A 203 -11.42 21.63 -27.25
N SER A 204 -10.90 21.88 -26.04
CA SER A 204 -11.73 22.22 -24.87
C SER A 204 -11.68 23.69 -24.44
N LYS A 205 -11.27 24.62 -25.32
CA LYS A 205 -11.45 26.06 -25.12
C LYS A 205 -12.58 26.58 -26.02
N ALA A 206 -13.81 26.51 -25.51
CA ALA A 206 -14.86 27.52 -25.70
C ALA A 206 -16.22 26.98 -25.22
N MET A 207 -16.65 27.37 -24.02
CA MET A 207 -18.06 27.68 -23.76
C MET A 207 -18.08 28.87 -22.77
N PRO A 208 -18.61 30.04 -23.15
CA PRO A 208 -18.88 31.11 -22.21
C PRO A 208 -20.16 30.79 -21.41
N ILE A 209 -20.25 31.49 -20.27
CA ILE A 209 -21.23 31.45 -19.17
C ILE A 209 -22.66 31.21 -19.62
#